data_AF-A0A1X7AHG3-F1
#
_entry.id   AF-A0A1X7AHG3-F1
#
_cell.length_a   1.000
_cell.length_b   1.000
_cell.length_c   1.000
_cell.angle_alpha   90.00
_cell.angle_beta   90.00
_cell.angle_gamma   90.00
#
_symmetry.space_group_name_H-M   'P 1'
#
loop_
_entity.id
_entity.type
_entity.pdbx_description
1 polymer ?
#
loop_
_entity_poly.entity_id
_entity_poly.type
_entity_poly.pdbx_seq_one_letter_code
_entity_poly.pdbx_strand_id
1 'polypeptide(L)'
;MLDRLFKILKASCLVLLGVALLVLFSGLILSNQQVVTVAIWGWITGPVELSTALFLAFLGGAVVAVTFGLLVLVRLLLRSRRLEKKLALSEKELQKLRVSALRGLAS
;
A
#
# COMPACT_ATOMS: atom_id res chain seq x y z
N MET A 1 5.54 -10.21 22.52
CA MET A 1 4.09 -10.09 22.80
C MET A 1 3.43 -9.01 21.93
N LEU A 2 4.06 -7.84 21.80
CA LEU A 2 3.59 -6.73 20.95
C LEU A 2 3.34 -7.11 19.48
N ASP A 3 4.23 -7.88 18.86
CA ASP A 3 4.09 -8.27 17.44
C ASP A 3 2.87 -9.15 17.15
N ARG A 4 2.49 -10.03 18.09
CA ARG A 4 1.28 -10.85 17.95
C ARG A 4 0.02 -9.98 18.03
N LEU A 5 0.04 -8.98 18.91
CA LEU A 5 -1.06 -8.05 19.11
C LEU A 5 -1.26 -7.16 17.88
N PHE A 6 -0.17 -6.66 17.28
CA PHE A 6 -0.22 -5.95 16.00
C PHE A 6 -0.73 -6.82 14.84
N LYS A 7 -0.35 -8.10 14.80
CA LYS A 7 -0.81 -9.01 13.75
C LYS A 7 -2.31 -9.30 13.86
N ILE A 8 -2.82 -9.50 15.07
CA ILE A 8 -4.25 -9.70 15.34
C ILE A 8 -5.04 -8.44 15.02
N LEU A 9 -4.55 -7.26 15.42
CA LEU A 9 -5.21 -5.97 15.13
C LEU A 9 -5.31 -5.70 13.63
N LYS A 10 -4.25 -6.02 12.86
CA LYS A 10 -4.28 -5.92 11.39
C LYS A 10 -5.28 -6.88 10.78
N ALA A 11 -5.33 -8.12 11.27
CA ALA A 11 -6.26 -9.13 10.79
C ALA A 11 -7.72 -8.73 11.09
N SER A 12 -8.02 -8.26 12.30
CA SER A 12 -9.37 -7.82 12.67
C SER A 12 -9.81 -6.58 11.89
N CYS A 13 -8.91 -5.62 11.67
CA CYS A 13 -9.17 -4.46 10.82
C CYS A 13 -9.48 -4.86 9.37
N LEU A 14 -8.72 -5.82 8.81
CA LEU A 14 -8.98 -6.38 7.47
C LEU A 14 -10.34 -7.06 7.38
N VAL A 15 -10.71 -7.85 8.40
CA VAL A 15 -12.02 -8.51 8.45
C VAL A 15 -13.14 -7.49 8.55
N LEU A 16 -13.02 -6.49 9.42
CA LEU A 16 -13.99 -5.39 9.54
C LEU A 16 -14.17 -4.62 8.23
N LEU A 17 -13.06 -4.30 7.57
CA LEU A 17 -13.07 -3.64 6.26
C LEU A 17 -13.80 -4.50 5.22
N GLY A 18 -13.52 -5.81 5.17
CA GLY A 18 -14.19 -6.75 4.28
C GLY A 18 -15.69 -6.85 4.52
N VAL A 19 -16.12 -6.92 5.78
CA VAL A 19 -17.55 -6.93 6.16
C VAL A 19 -18.22 -5.62 5.77
N ALA A 20 -17.59 -4.47 6.02
CA ALA A 20 -18.12 -3.17 5.64
C ALA A 20 -18.32 -3.05 4.11
N LEU A 21 -17.32 -3.50 3.33
CA LEU A 21 -17.41 -3.56 1.87
C LEU A 21 -18.55 -4.47 1.40
N LEU A 22 -18.72 -5.63 2.03
CA LEU A 22 -19.83 -6.55 1.72
C LEU A 22 -21.19 -5.91 1.96
N VAL A 23 -21.38 -5.23 3.09
CA VAL A 23 -22.63 -4.53 3.41
C VAL A 23 -22.89 -3.40 2.41
N LEU A 24 -21.87 -2.61 2.09
CA LEU A 24 -21.99 -1.54 1.10
C LEU A 24 -22.35 -2.08 -0.29
N PHE A 25 -21.66 -3.12 -0.77
CA PHE A 25 -21.93 -3.70 -2.09
C PHE A 25 -23.27 -4.41 -2.18
N SER A 26 -23.66 -5.17 -1.15
CA SER A 26 -24.97 -5.79 -1.11
C SER A 26 -26.09 -4.76 -1.11
N GLY A 27 -25.97 -3.69 -0.31
CA GLY A 27 -26.90 -2.56 -0.33
C GLY A 27 -26.94 -1.86 -1.69
N LEU A 28 -25.80 -1.68 -2.33
CA LEU A 28 -25.69 -1.07 -3.66
C LEU A 28 -26.43 -1.90 -4.71
N ILE A 29 -26.24 -3.22 -4.73
CA ILE A 29 -26.87 -4.16 -5.67
C ILE A 29 -28.39 -4.20 -5.45
N LEU A 30 -28.83 -4.33 -4.20
CA LEU A 30 -30.26 -4.41 -3.84
C LEU A 30 -31.00 -3.11 -4.15
N SER A 31 -30.37 -1.96 -3.94
CA SER A 31 -31.00 -0.65 -4.14
C SER A 31 -30.96 -0.16 -5.58
N ASN A 32 -30.10 -0.71 -6.44
CA ASN A 32 -29.82 -0.15 -7.77
C ASN A 32 -29.86 -1.23 -8.87
N GLN A 33 -31.04 -1.78 -9.12
CA GLN A 33 -31.33 -2.64 -10.29
C GLN A 33 -31.57 -1.84 -11.58
N GLN A 34 -31.35 -0.52 -11.56
CA GLN A 34 -31.52 0.32 -12.73
C GLN A 34 -30.42 0.04 -13.75
N VAL A 35 -30.84 -0.11 -15.00
CA VAL A 35 -29.94 -0.27 -16.15
C VAL A 35 -29.54 1.11 -16.65
N VAL A 36 -28.24 1.36 -16.75
CA VAL A 36 -27.68 2.64 -17.14
C VAL A 36 -26.75 2.43 -18.33
N THR A 37 -26.69 3.43 -19.21
CA THR A 37 -25.68 3.52 -20.27
C THR A 37 -24.63 4.53 -19.85
N VAL A 38 -23.36 4.15 -19.97
CA VAL A 38 -22.23 5.01 -19.58
C VAL A 38 -21.59 5.51 -20.86
N ALA A 39 -21.52 6.83 -21.02
CA ALA A 39 -20.81 7.44 -22.13
C ALA A 39 -19.36 7.75 -21.70
N ILE A 40 -18.39 7.06 -22.31
CA ILE A 40 -16.97 7.29 -22.06
C ILE A 40 -16.36 7.82 -23.36
N TRP A 41 -15.92 9.09 -23.36
CA TRP A 41 -15.25 9.71 -24.53
C TRP A 41 -16.06 9.59 -25.83
N GLY A 42 -17.38 9.73 -25.75
CA GLY A 42 -18.30 9.63 -26.88
C GLY A 42 -18.69 8.20 -27.27
N TRP A 43 -18.09 7.17 -26.66
CA TRP A 43 -18.54 5.79 -26.78
C TRP A 43 -19.61 5.49 -25.73
N ILE A 44 -20.80 5.10 -26.19
CA ILE A 44 -21.91 4.69 -25.33
C ILE A 44 -21.75 3.19 -25.07
N THR A 45 -21.54 2.81 -23.82
CA THR A 45 -21.56 1.40 -23.43
C THR A 45 -22.97 0.84 -23.57
N GLY A 46 -23.09 -0.46 -23.88
CA GLY A 46 -24.39 -1.15 -23.86
C GLY A 46 -25.09 -1.03 -22.50
N PRO A 47 -26.37 -1.42 -22.42
CA PRO A 47 -27.12 -1.40 -21.16
C PRO A 47 -26.43 -2.28 -20.12
N VAL A 48 -25.97 -1.67 -19.03
CA VAL A 48 -25.33 -2.38 -17.90
C VAL A 48 -26.02 -1.95 -16.60
N GLU A 49 -26.17 -2.87 -15.65
CA GLU A 49 -26.69 -2.52 -14.34
C GLU A 49 -25.76 -1.51 -13.64
N LEU A 50 -26.36 -0.50 -13.01
CA LEU A 50 -25.61 0.54 -12.27
C LEU A 50 -24.69 -0.07 -11.21
N SER A 51 -25.15 -1.12 -10.54
CA SER A 51 -24.37 -1.92 -9.58
C SER A 51 -23.07 -2.46 -10.19
N THR A 52 -23.16 -3.03 -11.39
CA THR A 52 -22.04 -3.63 -12.12
C THR A 52 -21.06 -2.55 -12.61
N ALA A 53 -21.57 -1.43 -13.12
CA ALA A 53 -20.76 -0.31 -13.54
C ALA A 53 -19.95 0.30 -12.38
N LEU A 54 -20.60 0.50 -11.23
CA LEU A 54 -19.95 1.00 -10.01
C LEU A 54 -18.94 -0.01 -9.45
N PHE A 55 -19.24 -1.31 -9.49
CA PHE A 55 -18.32 -2.35 -9.08
C PHE A 55 -17.05 -2.37 -9.95
N LEU A 56 -17.20 -2.27 -11.27
CA LEU A 56 -16.07 -2.19 -12.19
C LEU A 56 -15.23 -0.93 -11.98
N ALA A 57 -15.87 0.23 -11.74
CA ALA A 57 -15.18 1.46 -11.41
C ALA A 57 -14.38 1.34 -10.10
N PHE A 58 -14.96 0.72 -9.08
CA PHE A 58 -14.27 0.42 -7.82
C PHE A 58 -13.07 -0.50 -8.04
N LEU A 59 -13.25 -1.59 -8.81
CA LEU A 59 -12.18 -2.53 -9.12
C LEU A 59 -11.03 -1.84 -9.86
N GLY A 60 -11.37 -1.01 -10.85
CA GLY A 60 -10.40 -0.21 -11.59
C GLY A 60 -9.63 0.74 -10.67
N GLY A 61 -10.33 1.46 -9.80
CA GLY A 61 -9.71 2.32 -8.79
C GLY A 61 -8.79 1.57 -7.83
N ALA A 62 -9.20 0.38 -7.38
CA ALA A 62 -8.39 -0.47 -6.50
C ALA A 62 -7.10 -0.94 -7.18
N VAL A 63 -7.16 -1.37 -8.44
CA VAL A 63 -5.98 -1.76 -9.22
C VAL A 63 -5.00 -0.59 -9.37
N VAL A 64 -5.52 0.62 -9.67
CA VAL A 64 -4.69 1.83 -9.74
C VAL A 64 -4.04 2.13 -8.38
N ALA A 65 -4.80 2.09 -7.30
CA ALA A 65 -4.27 2.33 -5.95
C ALA A 65 -3.17 1.32 -5.58
N VAL A 66 -3.37 0.03 -5.87
CA VAL A 66 -2.39 -1.04 -5.59
C VAL A 66 -1.12 -0.85 -6.41
N THR A 67 -1.25 -0.54 -7.70
CA THR A 67 -0.08 -0.32 -8.57
C THR A 67 0.75 0.88 -8.10
N PHE A 68 0.12 2.01 -7.78
CA PHE A 68 0.82 3.17 -7.21
C PHE A 68 1.44 2.87 -5.85
N GLY A 69 0.70 2.18 -4.96
CA GLY A 69 1.21 1.77 -3.65
C GLY A 69 2.45 0.87 -3.76
N LEU A 70 2.43 -0.08 -4.68
CA LEU A 70 3.57 -0.97 -4.93
C LEU A 70 4.80 -0.19 -5.42
N LEU A 71 4.62 0.76 -6.34
CA LEU A 71 5.72 1.62 -6.81
C LEU A 71 6.34 2.42 -5.67
N VAL A 72 5.52 2.99 -4.79
CA VAL A 72 6.00 3.74 -3.61
C VAL A 72 6.75 2.82 -2.65
N LEU A 73 6.23 1.63 -2.39
CA LEU A 73 6.88 0.63 -1.53
C LEU A 73 8.25 0.21 -2.08
N VAL A 74 8.34 -0.07 -3.37
CA VAL A 74 9.63 -0.40 -4.03
C VAL A 74 10.62 0.76 -3.90
N ARG A 75 10.17 2.01 -4.14
CA ARG A 75 11.02 3.20 -3.95
C ARG A 75 11.53 3.33 -2.51
N LEU A 76 10.65 3.10 -1.53
CA LEU A 76 11.02 3.12 -0.10
C LEU A 76 12.03 2.03 0.24
N LEU A 77 11.84 0.80 -0.24
CA LEU A 77 12.76 -0.32 -0.01
C LEU A 77 14.15 -0.03 -0.58
N LEU A 78 14.22 0.51 -1.80
CA LEU A 78 15.50 0.89 -2.41
C LEU A 78 16.19 2.01 -1.61
N ARG A 79 15.43 2.99 -1.11
CA ARG A 79 15.98 4.07 -0.29
C ARG A 79 16.46 3.57 1.07
N SER A 80 15.72 2.67 1.71
CA SER A 80 16.12 2.03 2.98
C SER A 80 17.44 1.29 2.83
N ARG A 81 17.58 0.46 1.79
CA ARG A 81 18.84 -0.26 1.52
C ARG A 81 20.02 0.66 1.25
N ARG A 82 19.79 1.80 0.58
CA ARG A 82 20.85 2.81 0.36
C ARG A 82 21.24 3.48 1.68
N LEU A 83 20.28 3.77 2.55
CA LEU A 83 20.54 4.36 3.87
C LEU A 83 21.31 3.38 4.76
N GLU A 84 20.92 2.12 4.82
CA GLU A 84 21.65 1.06 5.55
C GLU A 84 23.11 0.96 5.10
N LYS A 85 23.36 0.96 3.78
CA LYS A 85 24.74 0.96 3.25
C LYS A 85 25.54 2.19 3.69
N LYS A 86 24.93 3.39 3.68
CA LYS A 86 25.60 4.62 4.14
C LYS A 86 25.91 4.59 5.63
N LEU A 87 24.98 4.07 6.43
CA LEU A 87 25.13 3.94 7.88
C LEU A 87 26.30 3.00 8.22
N ALA A 88 26.36 1.84 7.56
CA ALA A 88 27.44 0.87 7.74
C ALA A 88 28.83 1.41 7.32
N LEU A 89 28.89 2.26 6.28
CA LEU A 89 30.15 2.91 5.88
C LEU A 89 30.60 3.95 6.91
N SER A 90 29.67 4.80 7.36
CA SER A 90 29.96 5.81 8.38
C SER A 90 30.41 5.20 9.71
N GLU A 91 29.81 4.09 10.15
CA GLU A 91 30.24 3.37 11.35
C GLU A 91 31.66 2.82 11.21
N LYS A 92 32.01 2.27 10.04
CA LYS A 92 33.38 1.79 9.77
C LYS A 92 34.40 2.91 9.80
N GLU A 93 34.06 4.09 9.28
CA GLU A 93 34.94 5.27 9.33
C GLU A 93 35.14 5.77 10.76
N LEU A 94 34.08 5.86 11.55
CA LEU A 94 34.16 6.20 12.98
C LEU A 94 35.02 5.20 13.76
N GLN A 95 34.89 3.91 13.46
CA GLN A 95 35.70 2.88 14.10
C GLN A 95 37.18 3.01 13.73
N LYS A 96 37.50 3.29 12.46
CA LYS A 96 38.88 3.56 12.02
C LYS A 96 39.47 4.78 12.72
N LEU A 97 38.73 5.88 12.79
CA LEU A 97 39.15 7.10 13.48
C LEU A 97 39.42 6.85 14.97
N ARG A 98 38.55 6.09 15.66
CA ARG A 98 38.76 5.71 17.05
C ARG A 98 40.05 4.90 17.25
N VAL A 99 40.29 3.90 16.40
CA VAL A 99 41.51 3.07 16.49
C VAL A 99 42.77 3.89 16.20
N SER A 100 42.74 4.78 15.20
CA SER A 100 43.84 5.68 14.89
C SER A 100 44.12 6.68 16.02
N ALA A 101 43.08 7.26 16.62
CA ALA A 101 43.22 8.18 17.75
C ALA A 101 43.81 7.48 18.99
N LEU A 102 43.37 6.25 19.29
CA LEU A 102 43.92 5.46 20.41
C LEU A 102 45.38 5.06 20.18
N ARG A 103 45.78 4.76 18.94
CA ARG A 103 47.19 4.49 18.61
C ARG A 103 48.08 5.72 18.73
N GLY A 104 47.59 6.90 18.33
CA GLY A 104 48.34 8.16 18.45
C GLY A 104 48.46 8.67 19.89
N LEU A 105 47.60 8.22 20.81
CA LEU A 105 47.71 8.51 22.25
C LEU A 105 48.61 7.52 23.00
N ALA A 106 48.91 6.36 22.40
CA ALA A 106 49.75 5.32 23.00
C ALA A 106 51.23 5.42 22.56
N SER A 107 51.56 6.36 21.68
CA SER A 107 52.92 6.77 21.28
C SER A 107 53.31 8.06 21.97
#